data_AF-A0A497PJ21-F1
#
_entry.id   AF-A0A497PJ21-F1
#
_cell.length_a   1.000
_cell.length_b   1.000
_cell.length_c   1.000
_cell.angle_alpha   90.00
_cell.angle_beta   90.00
_cell.angle_gamma   90.00
#
_symmetry.space_group_name_H-M   'P 1'
#
loop_
_entity.id
_entity.type
_entity.pdbx_description
1 polymer ?
#
loop_
_entity_poly.entity_id
_entity_poly.type
_entity_poly.pdbx_seq_one_letter_code
_entity_poly.pdbx_strand_id
1 'polypeptide(L)'
;MLNSEYLFKAKVVQMILMKENLEAIKALSHHYSVDIPILKVGMPKKYSKKIGCYVSKTKTIHFMNRESLNNPFVILHEFYHHLRTRGKEHRGSEKYANKFAEEFIEAFKTLQEMF
;
A
#
# COMPACT_ATOMS: atom_id res chain seq x y z
N MET A 1 -21.12 1.43 -15.00
CA MET A 1 -21.27 1.68 -13.55
C MET A 1 -19.95 1.34 -12.88
N LEU A 2 -19.40 2.25 -12.07
CA LEU A 2 -18.25 1.94 -11.24
C LEU A 2 -18.68 0.90 -10.20
N ASN A 3 -17.95 -0.21 -10.09
CA ASN A 3 -18.26 -1.22 -9.08
C ASN A 3 -17.69 -0.76 -7.71
N SER A 4 -18.16 -1.38 -6.63
CA SER A 4 -17.77 -1.04 -5.25
C SER A 4 -16.26 -1.17 -5.02
N GLU A 5 -15.61 -2.15 -5.68
CA GLU A 5 -14.17 -2.36 -5.65
C GLU A 5 -13.40 -1.14 -6.19
N TYR A 6 -13.86 -0.60 -7.31
CA TYR A 6 -13.24 0.55 -7.96
C TYR A 6 -13.30 1.81 -7.09
N LEU A 7 -14.47 2.07 -6.50
CA LEU A 7 -14.66 3.19 -5.58
C LEU A 7 -13.81 3.03 -4.31
N PHE A 8 -13.71 1.81 -3.79
CA PHE A 8 -12.83 1.51 -2.66
C PHE A 8 -11.37 1.83 -2.99
N LYS A 9 -10.86 1.33 -4.11
CA LYS A 9 -9.50 1.58 -4.58
C LYS A 9 -9.17 3.07 -4.70
N ALA A 10 -10.04 3.82 -5.36
CA ALA A 10 -9.90 5.27 -5.49
C ALA A 10 -9.89 5.99 -4.13
N LYS A 11 -10.79 5.60 -3.22
CA LYS A 11 -10.88 6.18 -1.87
C LYS A 11 -9.59 5.93 -1.07
N VAL A 12 -8.97 4.76 -1.19
CA VAL A 12 -7.70 4.47 -0.51
C VAL A 12 -6.59 5.40 -0.99
N VAL A 13 -6.48 5.63 -2.30
CA VAL A 13 -5.50 6.59 -2.85
C VAL A 13 -5.77 7.99 -2.31
N GLN A 14 -7.04 8.42 -2.27
CA GLN A 14 -7.43 9.71 -1.72
C GLN A 14 -7.01 9.86 -0.24
N MET A 15 -7.26 8.84 0.60
CA MET A 15 -6.85 8.85 2.01
C MET A 15 -5.33 9.04 2.15
N ILE A 16 -4.53 8.32 1.34
CA ILE A 16 -3.07 8.45 1.37
C ILE A 16 -2.62 9.86 0.96
N LEU A 17 -3.19 10.42 -0.10
CA LEU A 17 -2.88 11.78 -0.56
C LEU A 17 -3.26 12.85 0.48
N MET A 18 -4.32 12.61 1.25
CA MET A 18 -4.74 13.45 2.38
C MET A 18 -3.92 13.19 3.66
N LYS A 19 -2.89 12.32 3.60
CA LYS A 19 -2.00 11.93 4.70
C LYS A 19 -2.71 11.17 5.82
N GLU A 20 -3.87 10.57 5.53
CA GLU A 20 -4.63 9.68 6.41
C GLU A 20 -4.10 8.24 6.30
N ASN A 21 -2.78 8.08 6.44
CA ASN A 21 -2.08 6.83 6.09
C ASN A 21 -2.51 5.65 6.97
N LEU A 22 -2.80 5.89 8.25
CA LEU A 22 -3.23 4.85 9.17
C LEU A 22 -4.65 4.36 8.83
N GLU A 23 -5.54 5.28 8.46
CA GLU A 23 -6.91 5.04 8.05
C GLU A 23 -6.95 4.27 6.72
N ALA A 24 -6.11 4.67 5.75
CA ALA A 24 -5.93 3.95 4.49
C ALA A 24 -5.49 2.50 4.73
N ILE A 25 -4.52 2.29 5.62
CA ILE A 25 -4.00 0.96 5.95
C ILE A 25 -5.03 0.13 6.74
N LYS A 26 -5.79 0.73 7.66
CA LYS A 26 -6.92 0.07 8.33
C LYS A 26 -7.97 -0.38 7.32
N ALA A 27 -8.33 0.49 6.38
CA ALA A 27 -9.30 0.18 5.32
C ALA A 27 -8.83 -0.98 4.44
N LEU A 28 -7.57 -0.96 3.99
CA LEU A 28 -6.95 -2.06 3.25
C LEU A 28 -6.92 -3.36 4.06
N SER A 29 -6.51 -3.31 5.32
CA SER A 29 -6.40 -4.48 6.18
C SER A 29 -7.76 -5.12 6.45
N HIS A 30 -8.79 -4.30 6.68
CA HIS A 30 -10.16 -4.77 6.83
C HIS A 30 -10.69 -5.40 5.54
N HIS A 31 -10.53 -4.71 4.41
CA HIS A 31 -10.99 -5.19 3.10
C HIS A 31 -10.38 -6.54 2.72
N TYR A 32 -9.06 -6.72 2.90
CA TYR A 32 -8.36 -7.97 2.58
C TYR A 32 -8.30 -8.97 3.74
N SER A 33 -8.95 -8.69 4.87
CA SER A 33 -8.95 -9.55 6.07
C SER A 33 -7.55 -9.94 6.55
N VAL A 34 -6.63 -8.96 6.63
CA VAL A 34 -5.27 -9.12 7.17
C VAL A 34 -5.06 -8.24 8.40
N ASP A 35 -3.99 -8.50 9.16
CA ASP A 35 -3.63 -7.63 10.28
C ASP A 35 -3.24 -6.25 9.76
N ILE A 36 -3.39 -5.23 10.61
CA ILE A 36 -2.92 -3.89 10.32
C ILE A 36 -1.39 -3.86 10.45
N PRO A 37 -0.60 -3.64 9.37
CA PRO A 37 0.84 -3.48 9.48
C PRO A 37 1.20 -2.15 10.18
N ILE A 38 2.32 -2.15 10.89
CA ILE A 38 2.89 -0.95 11.52
C ILE A 38 3.52 -0.08 10.42
N LEU A 39 3.32 1.24 10.47
CA LEU A 39 4.02 2.19 9.59
C LEU A 39 5.18 2.85 10.34
N LYS A 40 6.36 2.89 9.74
CA LYS A 40 7.55 3.48 10.36
C LYS A 40 8.42 4.23 9.36
N VAL A 41 8.81 5.46 9.71
CA VAL A 41 9.87 6.20 9.00
C VAL A 41 11.24 5.74 9.49
N GLY A 42 12.16 5.52 8.56
CA GLY A 42 13.51 5.02 8.79
C GLY A 42 13.69 3.58 8.29
N MET A 43 14.72 3.38 7.47
CA MET A 43 15.01 2.09 6.84
C MET A 43 15.90 1.20 7.71
N PRO A 44 15.66 -0.13 7.73
CA PRO A 44 16.64 -1.07 8.27
C PRO A 44 17.96 -0.97 7.47
N LYS A 45 19.11 -1.20 8.14
CA LYS A 45 20.46 -1.07 7.52
C LYS A 45 20.60 -1.77 6.16
N LYS A 46 19.96 -2.93 5.97
CA LYS A 46 20.02 -3.72 4.73
C LYS A 46 19.25 -3.11 3.55
N TYR A 47 18.31 -2.20 3.80
CA TYR A 47 17.38 -1.67 2.79
C TYR A 47 17.50 -0.15 2.61
N SER A 48 18.61 0.46 3.03
CA SER A 48 18.81 1.92 3.03
C SER A 48 18.70 2.59 1.65
N LYS A 49 18.83 1.83 0.56
CA LYS A 49 18.69 2.33 -0.82
C LYS A 49 17.27 2.26 -1.39
N LYS A 50 16.32 1.66 -0.67
CA LYS A 50 14.91 1.55 -1.10
C LYS A 50 14.08 2.70 -0.55
N ILE A 51 13.02 3.07 -1.28
CA ILE A 51 12.05 4.11 -0.87
C ILE A 51 11.06 3.60 0.20
N GLY A 52 10.80 2.29 0.20
CA GLY A 52 10.00 1.55 1.17
C GLY A 52 10.46 0.09 1.29
N CYS A 53 10.06 -0.58 2.36
CA CYS A 53 10.25 -2.02 2.53
C CYS A 53 9.32 -2.60 3.61
N TYR A 54 8.59 -3.66 3.27
CA TYR A 54 7.89 -4.49 4.23
C TYR A 54 8.84 -5.50 4.91
N VAL A 55 8.76 -5.54 6.24
CA VAL A 55 9.47 -6.50 7.09
C VAL A 55 8.45 -7.44 7.74
N SER A 56 8.44 -8.70 7.30
CA SER A 56 7.48 -9.70 7.76
C SER A 56 7.58 -10.03 9.24
N LYS A 57 8.81 -10.12 9.78
CA LYS A 57 9.08 -10.48 11.17
C LYS A 57 8.36 -9.57 12.17
N THR A 58 8.26 -8.27 11.85
CA THR A 58 7.65 -7.25 12.70
C THR A 58 6.34 -6.73 12.15
N LYS A 59 5.88 -7.26 11.02
CA LYS A 59 4.71 -6.77 10.25
C LYS A 59 4.77 -5.25 10.06
N THR A 60 5.93 -4.73 9.67
CA THR A 60 6.18 -3.28 9.58
C THR A 60 6.46 -2.89 8.13
N ILE A 61 5.79 -1.85 7.65
CA ILE A 61 6.16 -1.14 6.42
C ILE A 61 7.07 0.01 6.82
N HIS A 62 8.31 -0.07 6.36
CA HIS A 62 9.31 0.99 6.53
C HIS A 62 9.30 1.93 5.33
N PHE A 63 9.50 3.21 5.60
CA PHE A 63 9.60 4.26 4.60
C PHE A 63 10.90 5.02 4.79
N MET A 64 11.55 5.38 3.68
CA MET A 64 12.78 6.18 3.71
C MET A 64 12.58 7.52 4.42
N ASN A 65 11.47 8.22 4.14
CA ASN A 65 11.16 9.53 4.71
C ASN A 65 9.63 9.74 4.77
N ARG A 66 9.19 10.93 5.21
CA ARG A 66 7.77 11.27 5.25
C ARG A 66 7.13 11.41 3.86
N GLU A 67 7.91 11.73 2.84
CA GLU A 67 7.42 11.86 1.47
C GLU A 67 7.03 10.48 0.92
N SER A 68 7.88 9.46 1.11
CA SER A 68 7.56 8.10 0.69
C SER A 68 6.43 7.47 1.52
N LEU A 69 6.25 7.90 2.77
CA LEU A 69 5.08 7.54 3.59
C LEU A 69 3.76 8.13 3.07
N ASN A 70 3.78 9.20 2.27
CA ASN A 70 2.57 9.79 1.67
C ASN A 70 2.44 9.46 0.18
N ASN A 71 3.28 8.55 -0.34
CA ASN A 71 3.23 8.14 -1.73
C ASN A 71 2.31 6.91 -1.87
N PRO A 72 1.14 7.03 -2.55
CA PRO A 72 0.21 5.91 -2.71
C PRO A 72 0.86 4.67 -3.32
N PHE A 73 1.71 4.85 -4.33
CA PHE A 73 2.38 3.73 -4.99
C PHE A 73 3.24 2.94 -3.99
N VAL A 74 4.05 3.63 -3.18
CA VAL A 74 4.95 2.99 -2.22
C VAL A 74 4.17 2.26 -1.13
N ILE A 75 3.14 2.90 -0.55
CA ILE A 75 2.31 2.28 0.49
C ILE A 75 1.63 1.02 -0.04
N LEU A 76 0.98 1.11 -1.21
CA LEU A 76 0.23 0.00 -1.80
C LEU A 76 1.17 -1.14 -2.22
N HIS A 77 2.32 -0.82 -2.78
CA HIS A 77 3.35 -1.81 -3.14
C HIS A 77 3.80 -2.60 -1.90
N GLU A 78 4.16 -1.92 -0.80
CA GLU A 78 4.61 -2.60 0.41
C GLU A 78 3.47 -3.30 1.16
N PHE A 79 2.24 -2.77 1.08
CA PHE A 79 1.07 -3.44 1.60
C PHE A 79 0.77 -4.76 0.85
N TYR A 80 1.01 -4.81 -0.46
CA TYR A 80 0.91 -6.07 -1.21
C TYR A 80 1.87 -7.14 -0.69
N HIS A 81 3.11 -6.76 -0.36
CA HIS A 81 4.07 -7.68 0.27
C HIS A 81 3.57 -8.16 1.63
N HIS A 82 2.91 -7.30 2.40
CA HIS A 82 2.25 -7.69 3.64
C HIS A 82 1.13 -8.72 3.39
N LEU A 83 0.23 -8.43 2.45
CA LEU A 83 -0.88 -9.30 2.06
C LEU A 83 -0.39 -10.70 1.65
N ARG A 84 0.65 -10.77 0.80
CA ARG A 84 1.15 -12.03 0.25
C ARG A 84 2.00 -12.85 1.21
N THR A 85 2.61 -12.25 2.23
CA THR A 85 3.44 -13.00 3.18
C THR A 85 2.61 -13.95 4.07
N ARG A 86 1.29 -13.80 4.15
CA ARG A 86 0.38 -14.71 4.88
C ARG A 86 0.01 -15.97 4.10
N GLY A 87 0.02 -15.91 2.77
CA GLY A 87 -0.17 -17.09 1.92
C GLY A 87 1.17 -17.80 1.79
N LYS A 88 1.29 -19.02 2.30
CA LYS A 88 2.53 -19.84 2.38
C LYS A 88 3.23 -20.15 1.03
N GLU A 89 2.89 -19.46 -0.05
CA GLU A 89 3.44 -19.65 -1.39
C GLU A 89 3.89 -18.29 -1.96
N HIS A 90 5.21 -18.11 -1.92
CA HIS A 90 5.99 -17.01 -2.49
C HIS A 90 5.75 -15.63 -1.85
N ARG A 91 6.85 -15.05 -1.32
CA ARG A 91 6.97 -13.59 -1.11
C ARG A 91 6.51 -12.94 -2.41
N GLY A 92 5.43 -12.15 -2.37
CA GLY A 92 4.79 -11.58 -3.56
C GLY A 92 5.83 -11.02 -4.54
N SER A 93 5.64 -11.23 -5.83
CA SER A 93 6.61 -10.74 -6.81
C SER A 93 6.53 -9.21 -6.92
N GLU A 94 7.66 -8.57 -7.19
CA GLU A 94 7.74 -7.12 -7.44
C GLU A 94 6.77 -6.70 -8.56
N LYS A 95 6.61 -7.55 -9.59
CA LYS A 95 5.68 -7.32 -10.70
C LYS A 95 4.23 -7.23 -10.22
N TYR A 96 3.80 -8.14 -9.34
CA TYR A 96 2.44 -8.11 -8.81
C TYR A 96 2.24 -6.98 -7.79
N ALA A 97 3.27 -6.61 -7.03
CA ALA A 97 3.22 -5.46 -6.13
C ALA A 97 3.03 -4.15 -6.91
N ASN A 98 3.75 -3.98 -8.02
CA ASN A 98 3.58 -2.84 -8.92
C ASN A 98 2.17 -2.81 -9.51
N LYS A 99 1.72 -3.95 -10.08
CA LYS A 99 0.37 -4.04 -10.66
C LYS A 99 -0.72 -3.72 -9.63
N PHE A 100 -0.58 -4.24 -8.41
CA PHE A 100 -1.52 -3.94 -7.33
C PHE A 100 -1.60 -2.44 -7.04
N ALA A 101 -0.46 -1.76 -6.94
CA ALA A 101 -0.44 -0.31 -6.74
C ALA A 101 -1.01 0.47 -7.94
N GLU A 102 -0.69 0.05 -9.16
CA GLU A 102 -1.16 0.67 -10.40
C GLU A 102 -2.69 0.61 -10.53
N GLU A 103 -3.32 -0.52 -10.21
CA GLU A 103 -4.77 -0.67 -10.28
C GLU A 103 -5.52 0.32 -9.36
N PHE A 104 -4.94 0.64 -8.20
CA PHE A 104 -5.51 1.63 -7.29
C PHE A 104 -5.36 3.07 -7.82
N ILE A 105 -4.18 3.37 -8.36
CA ILE A 105 -3.87 4.69 -8.92
C ILE A 105 -4.72 4.95 -10.16
N GLU A 106 -4.88 3.94 -11.02
CA GLU A 106 -5.78 4.01 -12.18
C GLU A 106 -7.22 4.26 -11.74
N ALA A 107 -7.69 3.54 -10.71
CA ALA A 107 -9.02 3.75 -10.17
C ALA A 107 -9.26 5.18 -9.69
N PHE A 108 -8.26 5.78 -9.03
CA PHE A 108 -8.32 7.17 -8.60
C PHE A 108 -8.32 8.15 -9.77
N LYS A 109 -7.42 7.97 -10.75
CA LYS A 109 -7.30 8.85 -11.92
C LYS A 109 -8.58 8.91 -12.74
N THR A 110 -9.15 7.76 -13.09
CA THR A 110 -10.41 7.73 -13.83
C THR A 110 -11.55 8.34 -13.03
N LEU A 111 -11.59 8.13 -11.70
CA LEU A 111 -12.60 8.80 -10.87
C LEU A 111 -12.43 10.32 -10.92
N GLN A 112 -11.19 10.84 -10.92
CA GLN A 112 -10.92 12.27 -11.06
C GLN A 112 -11.29 12.82 -12.45
N GLU A 113 -11.12 12.05 -13.51
CA GLU A 113 -11.48 12.47 -14.88
C GLU A 113 -12.99 12.49 -15.13
N MET A 114 -13.77 11.81 -14.29
CA MET A 114 -15.23 11.76 -14.38
C MET A 114 -15.94 12.95 -13.69
N PHE A 115 -15.22 13.80 -12.96
CA PHE A 115 -15.75 14.96 -12.22
C PHE A 115 -14.93 16.23 -12.49
#